data_AF-A0A848J241-F1
#
_entry.id   AF-A0A848J241-F1
#
_cell.length_a   1.000
_cell.length_b   1.000
_cell.length_c   1.000
_cell.angle_alpha   90.00
_cell.angle_beta   90.00
_cell.angle_gamma   90.00
#
_symmetry.space_group_name_H-M   'P 1'
#
loop_
_entity.id
_entity.type
_entity.pdbx_description
1 polymer ?
#
loop_
_entity_poly.entity_id
_entity_poly.type
_entity_poly.pdbx_seq_one_letter_code
_entity_poly.pdbx_strand_id
1 'polypeptide(L)'
;MEYLGRYTHKIAISNARILSYQNNEVCFVAKDYRKGGQKVVLRLTDREFIRRYALHVLPKGFTRMRHYGILSSSLKKQCKQIIDEQIGVVVIPLRQESIQHKLCLYCKSGHLVTVAVFG
;
A
#
# COMPACT_ATOMS: atom_id res chain seq x y z
N MET A 1 -0.79 17.19 -1.24
CA MET A 1 -0.51 15.83 -0.70
C MET A 1 -1.18 14.68 -1.48
N GLU A 2 -2.10 14.93 -2.42
CA GLU A 2 -2.88 13.84 -3.04
C GLU A 2 -2.12 13.04 -4.13
N TYR A 3 -1.07 13.62 -4.71
CA TYR A 3 -0.31 13.02 -5.82
C TYR A 3 0.65 11.93 -5.31
N LEU A 4 1.50 12.27 -4.34
CA LEU A 4 2.53 11.35 -3.84
C LEU A 4 1.93 10.11 -3.16
N GLY A 5 0.89 10.28 -2.34
CA GLY A 5 0.20 9.15 -1.69
C GLY A 5 -0.44 8.18 -2.70
N ARG A 6 -0.96 8.69 -3.83
CA ARG A 6 -1.47 7.81 -4.90
C ARG A 6 -0.34 7.04 -5.58
N TYR A 7 0.86 7.63 -5.71
CA TYR A 7 2.03 6.98 -6.29
C TYR A 7 2.68 5.94 -5.36
N THR A 8 2.59 6.12 -4.05
CA THR A 8 3.14 5.15 -3.09
C THR A 8 2.24 3.92 -2.94
N HIS A 9 0.92 4.13 -2.87
CA HIS A 9 -0.03 3.07 -2.51
C HIS A 9 -0.66 2.35 -3.70
N LYS A 10 -0.78 2.97 -4.88
CA LYS A 10 -1.42 2.31 -6.03
C LYS A 10 -0.46 1.38 -6.77
N ILE A 11 -1.01 0.25 -7.21
CA ILE A 11 -0.41 -0.75 -8.09
C ILE A 11 -0.44 -0.31 -9.56
N ALA A 12 0.01 -1.18 -10.49
CA ALA A 12 -0.02 -1.01 -11.94
C ALA A 12 -1.28 -0.33 -12.49
N ILE A 13 -2.44 -0.91 -12.15
CA ILE A 13 -3.75 -0.50 -12.59
C ILE A 13 -4.76 -0.78 -11.46
N SER A 14 -5.63 0.17 -11.17
CA SER A 14 -6.70 -0.02 -10.18
C SER A 14 -7.86 -0.83 -10.76
N ASN A 15 -8.53 -1.65 -9.95
CA ASN A 15 -9.71 -2.43 -10.37
C ASN A 15 -10.79 -1.58 -11.04
N ALA A 16 -11.02 -0.35 -10.57
CA ALA A 16 -11.98 0.58 -11.16
C ALA A 16 -11.69 0.97 -12.63
N ARG A 17 -10.51 0.63 -13.16
CA ARG A 17 -10.17 0.84 -14.58
C ARG A 17 -10.42 -0.40 -15.44
N ILE A 18 -10.63 -1.57 -14.85
CA ILE A 18 -10.99 -2.79 -15.57
C ILE A 18 -12.49 -2.72 -15.86
N LEU A 19 -12.85 -2.80 -17.14
CA LEU A 19 -14.21 -2.65 -17.62
C LEU A 19 -14.90 -4.01 -17.78
N SER A 20 -14.21 -4.98 -18.36
CA SER A 20 -14.75 -6.32 -18.58
C SER A 20 -13.65 -7.36 -18.84
N TYR A 21 -14.04 -8.63 -18.70
CA TYR A 21 -13.26 -9.78 -19.11
C TYR A 21 -14.15 -10.74 -19.90
N GLN A 22 -13.88 -10.90 -21.20
CA GLN A 22 -14.66 -11.76 -22.10
C GLN A 22 -13.73 -12.35 -23.16
N ASN A 23 -13.97 -13.60 -23.58
CA ASN A 23 -13.21 -14.26 -24.66
C ASN A 23 -11.68 -14.21 -24.48
N ASN A 24 -11.20 -14.39 -23.24
CA ASN A 24 -9.78 -14.28 -22.87
C ASN A 24 -9.16 -12.89 -23.16
N GLU A 25 -9.98 -11.85 -23.23
CA GLU A 25 -9.56 -10.46 -23.35
C GLU A 25 -9.97 -9.64 -22.14
N VAL A 26 -9.05 -8.81 -21.66
CA VAL A 26 -9.27 -7.82 -20.61
C VAL A 26 -9.42 -6.46 -21.26
N CYS A 27 -10.56 -5.82 -21.02
CA CYS A 27 -10.84 -4.44 -21.44
C CYS A 27 -10.60 -3.50 -20.26
N PHE A 28 -9.80 -2.46 -20.42
CA PHE A 28 -9.51 -1.50 -19.35
C PHE A 28 -9.20 -0.09 -19.85
N VAL A 29 -9.42 0.91 -18.99
CA VAL A 29 -9.12 2.31 -19.28
C VAL A 29 -7.66 2.63 -18.95
N ALA A 30 -6.92 3.13 -19.93
CA ALA A 30 -5.57 3.63 -19.79
C ALA A 30 -5.48 5.12 -20.13
N LYS A 31 -4.39 5.78 -19.71
CA LYS A 31 -4.07 7.13 -20.17
C LYS A 31 -3.11 7.05 -21.34
N ASP A 32 -3.47 7.63 -22.47
CA ASP A 32 -2.58 7.79 -23.61
C ASP A 32 -1.75 9.06 -23.45
N TYR A 33 -0.54 8.91 -22.91
CA TYR A 33 0.37 10.04 -22.71
C TYR A 33 0.85 10.67 -24.01
N ARG A 34 0.81 9.96 -25.14
CA ARG A 34 1.14 10.55 -26.46
C ARG A 34 0.06 11.51 -26.94
N LYS A 35 -1.18 11.35 -26.46
CA LYS A 35 -2.32 12.23 -26.73
C LYS A 35 -2.70 13.08 -25.52
N GLY A 36 -1.71 13.62 -24.80
CA GLY A 36 -1.95 14.52 -23.67
C GLY A 36 -2.61 13.86 -22.45
N GLY A 37 -2.52 12.54 -22.30
CA GLY A 37 -3.06 11.81 -21.16
C GLY A 37 -4.57 11.53 -21.24
N GLN A 38 -5.16 11.61 -22.44
CA GLN A 38 -6.56 11.24 -22.68
C GLN A 38 -6.84 9.80 -22.25
N LYS A 39 -8.03 9.57 -21.71
CA LYS A 39 -8.46 8.23 -21.32
C LYS A 39 -8.88 7.46 -22.56
N VAL A 40 -8.26 6.31 -22.79
CA VAL A 40 -8.56 5.41 -23.90
C VAL A 40 -8.89 4.02 -23.37
N VAL A 41 -9.76 3.28 -24.05
CA VAL A 41 -10.04 1.88 -23.73
C VAL A 41 -9.04 1.01 -24.49
N LEU A 42 -8.31 0.18 -23.76
CA LEU A 42 -7.41 -0.83 -24.31
C LEU A 42 -8.00 -2.22 -24.11
N ARG A 43 -7.74 -3.09 -25.09
CA ARG A 43 -8.09 -4.51 -25.06
C ARG A 43 -6.80 -5.29 -25.22
N LEU A 44 -6.53 -6.18 -24.29
CA LEU A 44 -5.38 -7.08 -24.33
C LEU A 44 -5.85 -8.49 -24.06
N THR A 45 -5.15 -9.47 -24.60
CA THR A 45 -5.31 -10.85 -24.14
C THR A 45 -4.98 -10.93 -22.65
N ASP A 46 -5.63 -11.85 -21.94
CA ASP A 46 -5.37 -12.17 -20.54
C ASP A 46 -3.88 -12.37 -20.24
N ARG A 47 -3.18 -13.12 -21.09
CA ARG A 47 -1.73 -13.39 -20.97
C ARG A 47 -0.91 -12.12 -21.05
N GLU A 48 -1.20 -11.25 -22.02
CA GLU A 48 -0.45 -10.00 -22.18
C GLU A 48 -0.77 -9.01 -21.06
N PHE A 49 -2.03 -8.98 -20.60
CA PHE A 49 -2.43 -8.19 -19.45
C PHE A 49 -1.68 -8.63 -18.19
N ILE A 50 -1.68 -9.94 -17.88
CA ILE A 50 -0.99 -10.50 -16.71
C ILE A 50 0.52 -10.26 -16.80
N ARG A 51 1.14 -10.49 -17.97
CA ARG A 51 2.57 -10.23 -18.19
C ARG A 51 2.92 -8.79 -17.87
N ARG A 52 2.16 -7.82 -18.39
CA ARG A 52 2.38 -6.38 -18.13
C ARG A 52 2.11 -6.02 -16.68
N TYR A 53 1.07 -6.57 -16.08
CA TYR A 53 0.74 -6.34 -14.68
C TYR A 53 1.86 -6.82 -13.75
N ALA A 54 2.41 -8.00 -14.01
CA ALA A 54 3.49 -8.60 -13.24
C ALA A 54 4.78 -7.76 -13.26
N LEU A 55 5.02 -6.94 -14.30
CA LEU A 55 6.17 -6.02 -14.33
C LEU A 55 6.13 -4.96 -13.22
N HIS A 56 4.97 -4.72 -12.61
CA HIS A 56 4.83 -3.81 -11.47
C HIS A 56 4.96 -4.49 -10.11
N VAL A 57 5.09 -5.82 -10.09
CA VAL A 57 5.35 -6.61 -8.88
C VAL A 57 6.86 -6.68 -8.71
N LEU A 58 7.35 -6.07 -7.63
CA LEU A 58 8.78 -6.08 -7.33
C LEU A 58 9.20 -7.46 -6.79
N PRO A 59 10.34 -8.01 -7.24
CA PRO A 59 10.90 -9.22 -6.66
C PRO A 59 11.16 -9.05 -5.16
N LYS A 60 11.23 -10.18 -4.45
CA LYS A 60 11.55 -10.19 -3.02
C LYS A 60 12.86 -9.44 -2.76
N GLY A 61 12.85 -8.55 -1.76
CA GLY A 61 14.01 -7.73 -1.38
C GLY A 61 14.10 -6.37 -2.08
N PHE A 62 13.27 -6.10 -3.11
CA PHE A 62 13.19 -4.78 -3.73
C PHE A 62 12.09 -3.93 -3.11
N THR A 63 12.38 -2.66 -2.85
CA THR A 63 11.40 -1.67 -2.36
C THR A 63 10.92 -0.76 -3.48
N ARG A 64 9.63 -0.42 -3.46
CA ARG A 64 9.01 0.54 -4.39
C ARG A 64 9.52 1.95 -4.17
N MET A 65 9.78 2.31 -2.91
CA MET A 65 10.31 3.61 -2.54
C MET A 65 11.62 3.41 -1.79
N ARG A 66 12.69 3.99 -2.31
CA ARG A 66 13.97 4.06 -1.61
C ARG A 66 13.95 5.30 -0.72
N HIS A 67 14.27 5.10 0.55
CA HIS A 67 14.39 6.19 1.51
C HIS A 67 15.80 6.78 1.46
N TYR A 68 15.89 8.11 1.41
CA TYR A 68 17.14 8.86 1.37
C TYR A 68 17.21 9.88 2.52
N GLY A 69 18.40 10.41 2.77
CA GLY A 69 18.64 11.38 3.83
C GLY A 69 18.29 10.82 5.21
N ILE A 70 17.54 11.59 5.99
CA ILE A 70 17.15 11.24 7.36
C ILE A 70 16.31 9.94 7.47
N LEU A 71 15.66 9.52 6.39
CA LEU A 71 14.86 8.30 6.35
C LEU A 71 15.63 7.09 5.80
N SER A 72 16.85 7.27 5.28
CA SER A 72 17.67 6.17 4.74
C SER A 72 18.08 5.20 5.85
N SER A 73 18.13 3.90 5.56
CA SER A 73 18.47 2.89 6.60
C SER A 73 19.88 3.08 7.17
N SER A 74 20.85 3.52 6.37
CA SER A 74 22.23 3.75 6.79
C SER A 74 22.39 4.95 7.73
N LEU A 75 21.70 6.06 7.45
CA LEU A 75 21.81 7.29 8.26
C LEU A 75 20.73 7.39 9.34
N LYS A 76 19.66 6.58 9.28
CA LYS A 76 18.50 6.67 10.18
C LYS A 76 18.90 6.70 11.65
N LYS A 77 19.89 5.90 12.07
CA LYS A 77 20.34 5.86 13.47
C LYS A 77 20.94 7.20 13.91
N GLN A 78 21.85 7.76 13.10
CA GLN A 78 22.49 9.05 13.37
C GLN A 78 21.49 10.20 13.30
N CYS A 79 20.68 10.23 12.23
CA CYS A 79 19.67 11.28 12.07
C CYS A 79 18.60 11.22 13.16
N LYS A 80 18.20 10.03 13.63
CA LYS A 80 17.22 9.91 14.72
C LYS A 80 17.72 10.59 16.00
N GLN A 81 18.98 10.41 16.37
CA GLN A 81 19.54 11.04 17.58
C GLN A 81 19.45 12.57 17.49
N ILE A 82 19.88 13.14 16.37
CA ILE A 82 19.82 14.59 16.12
C ILE A 82 18.37 15.08 16.15
N ILE A 83 17.45 14.34 15.53
CA ILE A 83 16.03 14.70 15.49
C ILE A 83 15.41 14.63 16.91
N ASP A 84 15.72 13.59 17.69
CA ASP A 84 15.22 13.45 19.06
C ASP A 84 15.71 14.62 19.94
N GLU A 85 16.97 15.05 19.79
CA GLU A 85 17.54 16.21 20.50
C GLU A 85 16.86 17.53 20.09
N GLN A 86 16.63 17.73 18.79
CA GLN A 86 16.04 18.97 18.26
C GLN A 86 14.55 19.09 18.57
N ILE A 87 13.81 17.97 18.51
CA ILE A 87 12.38 17.95 18.79
C ILE A 87 12.12 17.93 20.31
N GLY A 88 13.03 17.34 21.09
CA GLY A 88 12.83 17.11 22.52
C GLY A 88 11.81 16.00 22.81
N VAL A 89 11.28 15.97 24.04
CA VAL A 89 10.29 14.96 24.45
C VAL A 89 8.95 15.24 23.79
N VAL A 90 8.64 14.53 22.71
CA VAL A 90 7.27 14.49 22.17
C VAL A 90 6.43 13.60 23.07
N VAL A 91 5.64 14.21 23.94
CA VAL A 91 4.57 13.49 24.63
C VAL A 91 3.46 13.25 23.63
N ILE A 92 3.50 12.10 22.96
CA ILE A 92 2.34 11.61 22.20
C ILE A 92 1.38 11.08 23.26
N PRO A 93 0.19 11.70 23.46
CA PRO A 93 -0.79 11.12 24.36
C PRO A 93 -1.10 9.72 23.84
N LEU A 94 -0.83 8.71 24.66
CA LEU A 94 -1.27 7.34 24.37
C LEU A 94 -2.79 7.40 24.28
N ARG A 95 -3.32 7.37 23.07
CA ARG A 95 -4.74 7.11 22.85
C ARG A 95 -4.97 5.67 23.28
N GLN A 96 -5.29 5.49 24.57
CA GLN A 96 -5.81 4.25 25.11
C GLN A 96 -7.24 4.06 24.61
N GLU A 97 -7.43 3.95 23.30
CA GLU A 97 -8.58 3.19 22.85
C GLU A 97 -8.26 1.75 23.13
N SER A 98 -8.87 1.21 24.18
CA SER A 98 -8.89 -0.22 24.44
C SER A 98 -9.58 -0.86 23.24
N ILE A 99 -8.79 -1.26 22.24
CA ILE A 99 -9.34 -2.01 21.14
C ILE A 99 -9.85 -3.31 21.77
N GLN A 100 -11.16 -3.52 21.68
CA GLN A 100 -11.90 -4.59 22.35
C GLN A 100 -11.62 -5.98 21.72
N HIS A 101 -10.37 -6.25 21.31
CA HIS A 101 -9.96 -7.51 20.68
C HIS A 101 -10.22 -8.74 21.56
N LYS A 102 -10.33 -8.54 22.88
CA LYS A 102 -10.60 -9.59 23.85
C LYS A 102 -12.03 -9.60 24.36
N LEU A 103 -12.95 -8.78 23.86
CA LEU A 103 -14.35 -8.87 24.28
C LEU A 103 -15.15 -9.77 23.32
N CYS A 104 -15.99 -10.62 23.89
CA CYS A 104 -16.94 -11.40 23.14
C CYS A 104 -17.94 -10.46 22.45
N LEU A 105 -18.01 -10.53 21.11
CA LEU A 105 -18.91 -9.69 20.31
C LEU A 105 -20.39 -9.94 20.58
N TYR A 106 -20.74 -11.09 21.18
CA TYR A 106 -22.11 -11.46 21.50
C TYR A 106 -22.57 -10.92 22.86
N CYS A 107 -21.86 -11.24 23.95
CA CYS A 107 -22.27 -10.84 25.30
C CYS A 107 -21.68 -9.51 25.78
N LYS A 108 -20.63 -8.99 25.12
CA LYS A 108 -19.91 -7.74 25.46
C LYS A 108 -19.33 -7.66 26.87
N SER A 109 -19.45 -8.72 27.68
CA SER A 109 -18.90 -8.84 29.04
C SER A 109 -17.85 -9.95 29.17
N GLY A 110 -17.93 -10.99 28.33
CA GLY A 110 -17.00 -12.12 28.35
C GLY A 110 -15.68 -11.79 27.65
N HIS A 111 -14.59 -12.38 28.14
CA HIS A 111 -13.28 -12.26 27.51
C HIS A 111 -12.94 -13.46 26.60
N LEU A 112 -12.51 -13.18 25.36
CA LEU A 112 -12.02 -14.19 24.42
C LEU A 112 -10.63 -14.68 24.87
N VAL A 113 -10.44 -16.00 24.90
CA VAL A 113 -9.16 -16.64 25.23
C VAL A 113 -8.56 -17.25 23.97
N THR A 114 -7.28 -16.96 23.70
CA THR A 114 -6.56 -17.59 22.59
C THR A 114 -6.25 -19.04 22.94
N VAL A 115 -6.81 -19.98 22.17
CA VAL A 115 -6.58 -21.42 22.38
C VAL A 115 -5.47 -22.00 21.50
N ALA A 116 -5.13 -21.34 20.39
CA ALA A 116 -4.04 -21.74 19.50
C ALA A 116 -3.56 -20.56 18.64
N VAL A 117 -2.31 -20.64 18.16
CA VAL A 117 -1.72 -19.74 17.17
C VAL A 117 -1.11 -20.62 16.08
N PHE A 118 -1.39 -20.30 14.81
CA PHE A 118 -0.77 -20.97 13.67
C PHE A 118 0.35 -20.07 13.14
N GLY A 119 1.58 -20.58 13.13
CA GLY A 119 2.79 -19.91 12.65
C GLY A 119 3.50 -20.75 11.61
#